data_AF-A0A6A0BBQ8-F1
#
_entry.id   AF-A0A6A0BBQ8-F1
#
_cell.length_a   1.000
_cell.length_b   1.000
_cell.length_c   1.000
_cell.angle_alpha   90.00
_cell.angle_beta   90.00
_cell.angle_gamma   90.00
#
_symmetry.space_group_name_H-M   'P 1'
#
loop_
_entity.id
_entity.type
_entity.pdbx_description
1 polymer ?
#
loop_
_entity_poly.entity_id
_entity_poly.type
_entity_poly.pdbx_seq_one_letter_code
_entity_poly.pdbx_strand_id
1 'polypeptide(L)'
;MYFTKKSKALVIEAFDGNIYINIEDKIYSSRMLLTHEIYSKEFDQPKEGKKEKRKYIPPQSHPWKLASFEKYLRRIGKTLLEYQAENSA
;
A
#
# COMPACT_ATOMS: atom_id res chain seq x y z
N MET A 1 13.07 -22.29 23.10
CA MET A 1 12.48 -22.18 24.46
C MET A 1 11.34 -23.19 24.55
N TYR A 2 11.28 -24.00 25.61
CA TYR A 2 10.33 -25.11 25.73
C TYR A 2 9.67 -25.04 27.11
N PHE A 3 8.33 -25.03 27.14
CA PHE A 3 7.56 -25.03 28.38
C PHE A 3 7.01 -26.43 28.64
N THR A 4 7.07 -26.90 29.88
CA THR A 4 6.56 -28.22 30.24
C THR A 4 5.04 -28.20 30.33
N LYS A 5 4.41 -29.36 30.11
CA LYS A 5 2.96 -29.53 30.28
C LYS A 5 2.57 -29.13 31.71
N LYS A 6 1.47 -28.37 31.86
CA LYS A 6 0.96 -27.82 33.14
C LYS A 6 1.81 -26.68 33.74
N SER A 7 2.68 -26.05 32.97
CA SER A 7 3.31 -24.79 33.38
C SER A 7 2.22 -23.76 33.71
N LYS A 8 2.33 -23.10 34.87
CA LYS A 8 1.40 -22.03 35.26
C LYS A 8 1.74 -20.79 34.44
N ALA A 9 0.71 -20.15 33.90
CA ALA A 9 0.84 -18.95 33.11
C ALA A 9 -0.30 -17.98 33.45
N LEU A 10 0.00 -16.68 33.44
CA LEU A 10 -1.02 -15.63 33.50
C LEU A 10 -1.24 -15.10 32.09
N VAL A 11 -2.50 -15.08 31.65
CA VAL A 11 -2.91 -14.50 30.36
C VAL A 11 -3.39 -13.08 30.60
N ILE A 12 -2.90 -12.14 29.78
CA ILE A 12 -3.19 -10.72 29.87
C ILE A 12 -3.71 -10.27 28.50
N GLU A 13 -4.92 -9.73 28.45
CA GLU A 13 -5.49 -9.10 27.25
C GLU A 13 -5.35 -7.59 27.37
N ALA A 14 -4.73 -6.97 26.37
CA ALA A 14 -4.58 -5.52 26.28
C ALA A 14 -5.77 -4.88 25.53
N PHE A 15 -5.94 -3.56 25.68
CA PHE A 15 -7.05 -2.82 25.08
C PHE A 15 -7.04 -2.80 23.53
N ASP A 16 -5.88 -3.05 22.93
CA ASP A 16 -5.70 -3.20 21.48
C ASP A 16 -6.03 -4.62 20.97
N GLY A 17 -6.45 -5.53 21.87
CA GLY A 17 -6.76 -6.92 21.56
C GLY A 17 -5.54 -7.85 21.51
N ASN A 18 -4.34 -7.34 21.83
CA ASN A 18 -3.15 -8.18 21.89
C ASN A 18 -3.14 -9.02 23.17
N ILE A 19 -2.78 -10.31 23.02
CA ILE A 19 -2.65 -11.23 24.15
C ILE A 19 -1.19 -11.38 24.55
N TYR A 20 -0.91 -11.24 25.83
CA TYR A 20 0.39 -11.45 26.46
C TYR A 20 0.30 -12.58 27.48
N ILE A 21 1.41 -13.28 27.66
CA ILE A 21 1.50 -14.44 28.56
C ILE A 21 2.69 -14.22 29.49
N ASN A 22 2.46 -14.23 30.80
CA ASN A 22 3.52 -14.22 31.80
C ASN A 22 3.79 -15.65 32.31
N ILE A 23 5.05 -16.08 32.23
CA ILE A 23 5.55 -17.35 32.75
C ILE A 23 6.87 -17.08 33.49
N GLU A 24 6.94 -17.45 34.78
CA GLU A 24 8.14 -17.31 35.62
C GLU A 24 8.83 -15.93 35.47
N ASP A 25 8.03 -14.86 35.65
CA ASP A 25 8.43 -13.44 35.58
C ASP A 25 8.85 -12.92 34.19
N LYS A 26 8.66 -13.72 33.14
CA LYS A 26 8.90 -13.29 31.76
C LYS A 26 7.59 -13.10 31.02
N ILE A 27 7.47 -11.94 30.36
CA ILE A 27 6.32 -11.59 29.53
C ILE A 27 6.62 -11.95 28.07
N TYR A 28 5.73 -12.70 27.46
CA TYR A 28 5.76 -13.09 26.06
C TYR A 28 4.58 -12.48 25.32
N SER A 29 4.82 -11.97 24.12
CA SER A 29 3.74 -11.62 23.18
C SER A 29 3.22 -12.89 22.51
N SER A 30 1.90 -13.08 22.49
CA SER A 30 1.32 -14.10 21.62
C SER A 30 1.36 -13.62 20.16
N ARG A 31 1.38 -14.58 19.24
CA ARG A 31 1.08 -14.33 17.83
C ARG A 31 0.01 -15.32 17.41
N MET A 32 -0.94 -14.87 16.60
CA MET A 32 -1.91 -15.77 16.01
C MET A 32 -1.16 -16.70 15.04
N LEU A 33 -1.22 -18.00 15.30
CA LEU A 33 -0.77 -19.00 14.35
C LEU A 33 -1.93 -19.34 13.42
N LEU A 34 -1.72 -19.17 12.12
CA LEU A 34 -2.65 -19.66 11.11
C LEU A 34 -2.63 -21.19 11.12
N THR A 35 -3.78 -21.81 10.86
CA THR A 35 -3.88 -23.28 10.77
C THR A 35 -3.09 -23.85 9.60
N HIS A 36 -2.92 -23.05 8.55
CA HIS A 36 -2.14 -23.38 7.37
C HIS A 36 -1.53 -22.10 6.80
N GLU A 37 -0.42 -22.24 6.09
CA GLU A 37 0.10 -21.14 5.29
C GLU A 37 -0.85 -20.90 4.11
N ILE A 38 -1.12 -19.62 3.80
CA ILE A 38 -2.01 -19.24 2.70
C ILE A 38 -1.43 -19.68 1.35
N TYR A 39 -0.10 -19.78 1.27
CA TYR A 39 0.63 -20.20 0.08
C TYR A 39 1.67 -21.25 0.47
N SER A 40 1.76 -22.31 -0.31
CA SER A 40 2.81 -23.31 -0.20
C SER A 40 4.11 -22.76 -0.74
N LYS A 41 5.16 -22.82 0.07
CA LYS A 41 6.52 -22.47 -0.35
C LYS A 41 7.06 -23.33 -1.50
N GLU A 42 6.56 -24.56 -1.64
CA GLU A 42 7.06 -25.55 -2.61
C GLU A 42 6.21 -25.60 -3.89
N PHE A 43 4.89 -25.43 -3.76
CA PHE A 43 3.97 -25.60 -4.89
C PHE A 43 3.47 -24.28 -5.48
N ASP A 44 3.35 -23.22 -4.68
CA ASP A 44 2.87 -21.95 -5.20
C ASP A 44 3.99 -21.15 -5.85
N GLN A 45 3.67 -20.55 -6.99
CA GLN A 45 4.61 -19.67 -7.66
C GLN A 45 4.88 -18.44 -6.78
N PRO A 46 6.14 -17.97 -6.71
CA PRO A 46 6.45 -16.74 -6.00
C PRO A 46 5.61 -15.62 -6.61
N LYS A 47 4.89 -14.87 -5.75
CA LYS A 47 4.13 -13.71 -6.21
C LYS A 47 5.12 -12.73 -6.84
N GLU A 48 5.15 -12.68 -8.16
CA GLU A 48 5.76 -11.56 -8.85
C GLU A 48 5.02 -10.30 -8.37
N GLY A 49 5.75 -9.39 -7.72
CA GLY A 49 5.19 -8.11 -7.32
C GLY A 49 4.52 -7.48 -8.53
N LYS A 50 3.22 -7.17 -8.43
CA LYS A 50 2.48 -6.56 -9.53
C LYS A 50 3.26 -5.32 -9.97
N LYS A 51 3.85 -5.38 -11.17
CA LYS A 51 4.53 -4.21 -11.75
C LYS A 51 3.54 -3.06 -11.74
N GLU A 52 3.93 -1.95 -11.13
CA GLU A 52 3.08 -0.76 -11.10
C GLU A 52 2.72 -0.39 -12.54
N LYS A 53 1.43 -0.42 -12.85
CA LYS A 53 0.96 0.00 -14.17
C LYS A 53 1.24 1.50 -14.28
N ARG A 54 1.93 1.91 -15.34
CA ARG A 54 2.12 3.34 -15.64
C ARG A 54 0.75 4.02 -15.69
N LYS A 55 0.57 5.10 -14.92
CA LYS A 55 -0.65 5.90 -14.97
C LYS A 55 -0.80 6.47 -16.38
N TYR A 56 -1.93 6.22 -17.04
CA TYR A 56 -2.20 6.77 -18.36
C TYR A 56 -2.40 8.28 -18.27
N ILE A 57 -1.58 9.04 -19.01
CA ILE A 57 -1.75 10.49 -19.18
C ILE A 57 -2.32 10.69 -20.59
N PRO A 58 -3.52 11.27 -20.74
CA PRO A 58 -4.10 11.48 -22.06
C PRO A 58 -3.28 12.47 -22.89
N PRO A 59 -3.29 12.34 -24.22
CA PRO A 59 -2.63 13.31 -25.12
C PRO A 59 -3.29 14.69 -25.00
N GLN A 60 -2.57 15.74 -25.40
CA GLN A 60 -3.09 17.11 -25.34
C GLN A 60 -4.33 17.34 -26.21
N SER A 61 -4.51 16.51 -27.25
CA SER A 61 -5.68 16.53 -28.14
C SER A 61 -6.98 16.02 -27.50
N HIS A 62 -6.94 15.46 -26.29
CA HIS A 62 -8.15 14.98 -25.63
C HIS A 62 -9.04 16.16 -25.17
N PRO A 63 -10.37 16.13 -25.43
CA PRO A 63 -11.25 17.29 -25.24
C PRO A 63 -11.19 17.91 -23.84
N TRP A 64 -11.21 17.09 -22.79
CA TRP A 64 -11.17 17.53 -21.39
C TRP A 64 -9.79 18.08 -20.96
N LYS A 65 -8.69 17.54 -21.49
CA LYS A 65 -7.34 18.04 -21.21
C LYS A 65 -7.08 19.35 -21.94
N LEU A 66 -7.56 19.47 -23.18
CA LEU A 66 -7.53 20.70 -23.95
C LEU A 66 -8.35 21.81 -23.25
N ALA A 67 -9.59 21.52 -22.84
CA ALA A 67 -10.42 22.47 -22.11
C ALA A 67 -9.81 22.93 -20.78
N SER A 68 -9.21 22.01 -20.01
CA SER A 68 -8.48 22.33 -18.79
C SER A 68 -7.29 23.26 -19.06
N PHE A 69 -6.55 22.97 -20.13
CA PHE A 69 -5.39 23.75 -20.53
C PHE A 69 -5.75 25.15 -21.02
N GLU A 70 -6.82 25.30 -21.82
CA GLU A 70 -7.33 26.60 -22.23
C GLU A 70 -7.71 27.47 -21.03
N LYS A 71 -8.34 26.88 -20.01
CA LYS A 71 -8.66 27.59 -18.77
C LYS A 71 -7.40 28.04 -18.03
N TYR A 72 -6.36 27.22 -18.01
CA TYR A 72 -5.06 27.59 -17.47
C TYR A 72 -4.44 28.76 -18.25
N LEU A 73 -4.44 28.71 -19.59
CA LEU A 73 -3.92 29.78 -20.45
C LEU A 73 -4.62 31.12 -20.21
N ARG A 74 -5.96 31.11 -20.07
CA ARG A 74 -6.72 32.32 -19.71
C ARG A 74 -6.30 32.90 -18.36
N ARG A 75 -5.96 32.05 -17.38
CA ARG A 75 -5.51 32.51 -16.06
C ARG A 75 -4.15 33.21 -16.11
N ILE A 76 -3.27 32.77 -17.01
CA ILE A 76 -1.94 33.38 -17.20
C ILE A 76 -1.96 34.53 -18.24
N GLY A 77 -3.13 34.84 -18.82
CA GLY A 77 -3.30 35.90 -19.80
C GLY A 77 -2.78 35.56 -21.21
N LYS A 78 -2.57 34.29 -21.54
CA LYS A 78 -2.11 33.84 -22.87
C LYS A 78 -3.23 33.17 -23.65
N THR A 79 -3.13 33.20 -24.97
CA THR A 79 -4.01 32.46 -25.89
C THR A 79 -3.37 31.16 -26.37
N LEU A 80 -4.21 30.20 -26.82
CA LEU A 80 -3.75 28.91 -27.32
C LEU A 80 -2.86 29.05 -28.56
N LEU A 81 -3.14 30.04 -29.41
CA LEU A 81 -2.38 30.32 -30.64
C LEU A 81 -0.97 30.85 -30.33
N GLU A 82 -0.85 31.77 -29.37
CA GLU A 82 0.46 32.27 -28.91
C GLU A 82 1.30 31.15 -28.32
N TYR A 83 0.70 30.29 -27.49
CA TYR A 83 1.38 29.12 -26.93
C TYR A 83 1.86 28.16 -28.02
N GLN A 84 1.05 27.90 -29.04
CA GLN A 84 1.44 27.04 -30.16
C GLN A 84 2.59 27.67 -30.97
N ALA A 85 2.53 28.97 -31.26
CA ALA A 85 3.60 29.69 -31.96
C ALA A 85 4.94 29.65 -31.19
N GLU A 86 4.91 29.83 -29.86
CA GLU A 86 6.09 29.75 -28.99
C GLU A 86 6.75 28.36 -28.97
N ASN A 87 5.96 27.28 -29.07
CA ASN A 87 6.45 25.89 -28.98
C ASN A 87 6.70 25.21 -30.34
N SER A 88 6.42 25.91 -31.45
CA SER A 88 6.60 25.40 -32.81
C SER A 88 7.88 25.89 -33.49
N ALA A 89 8.68 26.70 -32.78
CA ALA A 89 10.01 27.18 -33.18
C ALA A 89 11.10 26.27 -32.59
#